data_AF-A0A349KVW3-F1
#
_entry.id   AF-A0A349KVW3-F1
#
_cell.length_a   1.000
_cell.length_b   1.000
_cell.length_c   1.000
_cell.angle_alpha   90.00
_cell.angle_beta   90.00
_cell.angle_gamma   90.00
#
_symmetry.space_group_name_H-M   'P 1'
#
loop_
_entity.id
_entity.type
_entity.pdbx_description
1 polymer ?
#
loop_
_entity_poly.entity_id
_entity_poly.type
_entity_poly.pdbx_seq_one_letter_code
_entity_poly.pdbx_strand_id
1 'polypeptide(L)'
;GVYAVYDLGGGTFDISILRLSKGVFEVLSTGGDSALGGDDFDQRLFCWISEQEKLSPLSDEDTAILMVKAREVKELLSTKAEIMVDAVL
;
A
#
# COMPACT_ATOMS: atom_id res chain seq x y z
N GLY A 1 15.02 25.86 4.84
CA GLY A 1 13.62 25.80 4.36
C GLY A 1 12.79 24.92 5.27
N VAL A 2 11.48 24.84 5.05
CA VAL A 2 10.59 23.86 5.72
C VAL A 2 10.34 22.72 4.74
N TYR A 3 10.42 21.48 5.22
CA TYR A 3 10.32 20.24 4.43
C TYR A 3 9.28 19.32 5.06
N ALA A 4 8.59 18.54 4.25
CA ALA A 4 7.79 17.41 4.71
C ALA A 4 8.50 16.12 4.27
N VAL A 5 8.70 15.21 5.21
CA VAL A 5 9.06 13.82 4.92
C VAL A 5 7.77 13.03 4.98
N TYR A 6 7.38 12.45 3.85
CA TYR A 6 6.19 11.63 3.69
C TYR A 6 6.66 10.18 3.49
N ASP A 7 6.31 9.30 4.43
CA ASP A 7 6.67 7.89 4.40
C ASP A 7 5.39 7.05 4.46
N LEU A 8 5.05 6.41 3.34
CA LEU A 8 3.93 5.48 3.25
C LEU A 8 4.49 4.09 2.95
N GLY A 9 4.67 3.32 4.02
CA GLY A 9 5.24 1.98 3.97
C GLY A 9 4.19 0.90 3.71
N GLY A 10 4.53 -0.35 4.05
CA GLY A 10 3.64 -1.50 3.92
C GLY A 10 2.48 -1.48 4.93
N GLY A 11 2.76 -1.19 6.20
CA GLY A 11 1.73 -1.21 7.26
C GLY A 11 1.59 0.09 8.06
N THR A 12 2.42 1.09 7.79
CA THR A 12 2.40 2.38 8.50
C THR A 12 2.53 3.56 7.55
N PHE A 13 1.93 4.67 7.96
CA PHE A 13 2.06 5.97 7.34
C PHE A 13 2.61 6.96 8.35
N ASP A 14 3.75 7.56 8.06
CA ASP A 14 4.42 8.54 8.90
C ASP A 14 4.66 9.84 8.12
N ILE A 15 4.44 10.98 8.77
CA ILE A 15 4.73 12.29 8.21
C ILE A 15 5.43 13.19 9.23
N SER A 16 6.54 13.78 8.82
CA SER A 16 7.33 14.71 9.64
C SER A 16 7.55 16.04 8.95
N ILE A 17 7.32 17.14 9.66
CA ILE A 17 7.65 18.49 9.20
C ILE A 17 8.98 18.90 9.80
N LEU A 18 9.96 19.17 8.94
CA LEU A 18 11.33 19.50 9.31
C LEU A 18 11.69 20.93 8.90
N ARG A 19 12.57 21.56 9.67
CA ARG A 19 13.20 22.84 9.31
C ARG A 19 14.70 22.63 9.12
N LEU A 20 15.22 22.94 7.93
CA LEU A 20 16.66 23.05 7.70
C LEU A 20 17.12 24.46 8.03
N SER A 21 17.95 24.58 9.06
CA SER A 21 18.59 25.82 9.49
C SER A 21 20.08 25.56 9.74
N LYS A 22 20.95 26.32 9.08
CA LYS A 22 22.42 26.23 9.24
C LYS A 22 22.97 24.79 9.12
N GLY A 23 22.43 24.00 8.19
CA GLY A 23 22.85 22.61 7.96
C GLY A 23 22.28 21.58 8.94
N VAL A 24 21.43 21.98 9.89
CA VAL A 24 20.79 21.09 10.86
C VAL A 24 19.29 20.98 10.54
N PHE A 25 18.78 19.75 10.54
CA PHE A 25 17.34 19.47 10.49
C PHE A 25 16.77 19.44 11.91
N GLU A 26 15.77 20.29 12.14
CA GLU A 26 14.96 20.31 13.36
C GLU A 26 13.57 19.75 13.06
N VAL A 27 13.09 18.80 13.86
CA VAL A 27 11.72 18.27 13.74
C VAL A 27 10.77 19.27 14.38
N LEU A 28 9.86 19.83 13.59
CA LEU A 28 8.82 20.75 14.08
C LEU A 28 7.59 19.99 14.57
N SER A 29 7.20 18.96 13.83
CA SER A 29 6.08 18.08 14.18
C SER A 29 6.21 16.73 13.48
N THR A 30 5.59 15.72 14.08
CA THR A 30 5.46 14.37 13.53
C THR A 30 4.04 13.89 13.77
N GLY A 31 3.52 13.05 12.88
CA GLY A 31 2.22 12.41 12.98
C GLY A 31 2.17 11.23 12.01
N GLY A 32 1.04 10.53 12.00
CA GLY A 32 0.93 9.32 11.18
C GLY A 32 -0.20 8.41 11.65
N ASP A 33 -0.27 7.25 11.02
CA ASP A 33 -1.16 6.14 11.35
C ASP A 33 -0.35 4.84 11.31
N SER A 34 -0.33 4.11 12.43
CA SER A 34 0.43 2.87 12.58
C SER A 34 -0.29 1.65 12.00
N ALA A 35 -1.49 1.82 11.43
CA ALA A 35 -2.30 0.75 10.85
C ALA A 35 -2.81 1.13 9.45
N LEU A 36 -2.03 1.92 8.71
CA LEU A 36 -2.33 2.31 7.33
C LEU A 36 -1.08 2.18 6.46
N GLY A 37 -1.15 1.43 5.37
CA GLY A 37 -0.06 1.31 4.41
C GLY A 37 -0.43 0.59 3.12
N GLY A 38 0.61 0.13 2.42
CA GLY A 38 0.49 -0.64 1.19
C GLY A 38 -0.32 -1.93 1.31
N ASP A 39 -0.34 -2.56 2.48
CA ASP A 39 -1.03 -3.81 2.75
C ASP A 39 -2.56 -3.62 2.73
N ASP A 40 -3.05 -2.43 3.13
CA ASP A 40 -4.47 -2.09 3.02
C ASP A 40 -4.93 -2.00 1.57
N PHE A 41 -4.06 -1.50 0.69
CA PHE A 41 -4.34 -1.46 -0.75
C PHE A 41 -4.33 -2.86 -1.36
N ASP A 42 -3.41 -3.73 -0.92
CA ASP A 42 -3.37 -5.14 -1.34
C ASP A 42 -4.65 -5.86 -0.91
N GLN A 43 -5.06 -5.70 0.35
CA GLN A 43 -6.30 -6.25 0.87
C GLN A 43 -7.52 -5.72 0.10
N ARG A 44 -7.54 -4.43 -0.22
CA ARG A 44 -8.66 -3.82 -0.96
C ARG A 44 -8.77 -4.35 -2.38
N LEU A 45 -7.64 -4.59 -3.05
CA LEU A 45 -7.58 -5.19 -4.38
C LEU A 45 -7.95 -6.68 -4.33
N PHE A 46 -7.47 -7.42 -3.34
CA PHE A 46 -7.90 -8.81 -3.08
C PHE A 46 -9.43 -8.92 -2.98
N CYS A 47 -10.06 -8.05 -2.16
CA CYS A 47 -11.52 -8.03 -2.03
C CYS A 47 -12.19 -7.70 -3.36
N TRP A 48 -11.67 -6.71 -4.10
CA TRP A 48 -12.22 -6.34 -5.39
C TRP A 48 -12.17 -7.49 -6.41
N ILE A 49 -11.03 -8.17 -6.53
CA ILE A 49 -10.88 -9.33 -7.44
C ILE A 49 -11.86 -10.44 -7.04
N SER A 50 -11.94 -10.74 -5.73
CA SER A 50 -12.85 -11.75 -5.20
C SER A 50 -14.33 -11.43 -5.51
N GLU A 51 -14.72 -10.15 -5.42
CA GLU A 51 -16.06 -9.67 -5.75
C GLU A 51 -16.36 -9.73 -7.25
N GLN A 52 -15.42 -9.34 -8.12
CA GLN A 52 -15.61 -9.35 -9.58
C GLN A 52 -15.82 -10.77 -10.12
N GLU A 53 -15.01 -11.71 -9.65
CA GLU A 53 -15.06 -13.12 -10.06
C GLU A 53 -16.10 -13.94 -9.26
N LYS A 54 -16.75 -13.32 -8.27
CA LYS A 54 -17.73 -13.95 -7.38
C LYS A 54 -17.17 -15.22 -6.73
N LEU A 55 -15.92 -15.16 -6.29
CA LEU A 55 -15.25 -16.29 -5.67
C LEU A 55 -16.00 -16.71 -4.41
N SER A 56 -16.15 -18.02 -4.22
CA SER A 56 -16.54 -18.58 -2.93
C SER A 56 -15.44 -18.32 -1.89
N PRO A 57 -15.72 -18.48 -0.59
CA PRO A 57 -14.66 -18.44 0.42
C PRO A 57 -13.50 -19.33 0.02
N LEU A 58 -12.31 -18.73 -0.03
CA LEU A 58 -11.08 -19.37 -0.47
C LEU A 58 -10.49 -20.21 0.66
N SER A 59 -9.68 -21.22 0.29
CA SER A 59 -8.81 -21.85 1.26
C SER A 59 -7.74 -20.86 1.76
N ASP A 60 -7.07 -21.18 2.87
CA ASP A 60 -5.97 -20.33 3.37
C ASP A 60 -4.82 -20.22 2.34
N GLU A 61 -4.57 -21.30 1.59
CA GLU A 61 -3.56 -21.36 0.53
C GLU A 61 -3.95 -20.45 -0.65
N ASP A 62 -5.17 -20.59 -1.16
CA ASP A 62 -5.68 -19.77 -2.26
C ASP A 62 -5.76 -18.29 -1.87
N THR A 63 -6.11 -17.99 -0.62
CA THR A 63 -6.12 -16.63 -0.07
C THR A 63 -4.72 -16.02 -0.11
N ALA A 64 -3.71 -16.77 0.33
CA ALA A 64 -2.32 -16.31 0.30
C ALA A 64 -1.84 -16.07 -1.15
N ILE A 65 -2.18 -16.96 -2.08
CA ILE A 65 -1.83 -16.82 -3.50
C ILE A 65 -2.48 -15.56 -4.09
N LEU A 66 -3.79 -15.36 -3.86
CA LEU A 66 -4.49 -14.20 -4.38
C LEU A 66 -4.00 -12.89 -3.77
N MET A 67 -3.57 -12.89 -2.51
CA MET A 67 -2.97 -11.73 -1.86
C MET A 67 -1.63 -11.34 -2.52
N VAL A 68 -0.78 -12.34 -2.81
CA VAL A 68 0.48 -12.10 -3.55
C VAL A 68 0.19 -11.53 -4.93
N LYS A 69 -0.80 -12.08 -5.66
CA LYS A 69 -1.24 -11.54 -6.94
C LYS A 69 -1.75 -10.10 -6.80
N ALA A 70 -2.57 -9.80 -5.80
CA ALA A 70 -3.10 -8.44 -5.57
C ALA A 70 -1.98 -7.41 -5.36
N ARG A 71 -0.93 -7.77 -4.63
CA ARG A 71 0.27 -6.94 -4.48
C ARG A 71 0.99 -6.70 -5.80
N GLU A 72 1.23 -7.75 -6.59
CA GLU A 72 1.86 -7.61 -7.90
C GLU A 72 1.04 -6.72 -8.84
N VAL A 73 -0.28 -6.85 -8.80
CA VAL A 73 -1.22 -5.98 -9.53
C VAL A 73 -1.06 -4.52 -9.11
N LYS A 74 -1.04 -4.24 -7.80
CA LYS A 74 -0.84 -2.89 -7.25
C LYS A 74 0.48 -2.27 -7.75
N GLU A 75 1.57 -3.03 -7.66
CA GLU A 75 2.91 -2.58 -8.07
C GLU A 75 2.97 -2.30 -9.58
N LEU A 76 2.38 -3.17 -10.42
CA LEU A 76 2.33 -2.96 -11.87
C LEU A 76 1.52 -1.72 -12.25
N LEU A 77 0.38 -1.50 -11.59
CA LEU A 77 -0.48 -0.34 -11.81
C LEU A 77 0.16 1.00 -11.37
N SER A 78 1.27 0.96 -10.64
CA SER A 78 2.04 2.18 -10.33
C SER A 78 2.73 2.78 -11.55
N THR A 79 2.87 1.99 -12.63
CA THR A 79 3.52 2.43 -13.89
C THR A 79 2.66 2.20 -15.13
N LYS A 80 1.63 1.36 -15.04
CA LYS A 80 0.71 1.03 -16.12
C LYS A 80 -0.68 1.56 -15.81
N ALA A 81 -1.37 2.07 -16.84
CA ALA A 81 -2.74 2.56 -16.68
C ALA A 81 -3.76 1.42 -16.45
N GLU A 82 -3.47 0.23 -16.96
CA GLU A 82 -4.31 -0.95 -16.85
C GLU A 82 -3.46 -2.23 -16.93
N ILE A 83 -3.98 -3.32 -16.38
CA ILE A 83 -3.43 -4.66 -16.53
C ILE A 83 -4.57 -5.69 -16.62
N MET A 84 -4.32 -6.79 -17.33
CA MET A 84 -5.17 -7.98 -17.31
C MET A 84 -4.69 -8.92 -16.20
N VAL A 85 -5.62 -9.45 -15.40
CA VAL A 85 -5.32 -10.35 -14.29
C VAL A 85 -6.02 -11.68 -14.53
N ASP A 86 -5.23 -12.76 -14.62
CA ASP A 86 -5.77 -14.12 -14.64
C ASP A 86 -6.04 -14.59 -13.21
N ALA A 87 -7.31 -14.51 -12.81
CA ALA A 87 -7.81 -14.91 -11.49
C ALA A 87 -8.01 -16.43 -11.36
N VAL A 88 -7.34 -17.24 -12.20
CA VAL A 88 -7.29 -18.69 -11.99
C VAL A 88 -6.40 -18.95 -10.77
N LEU A 89 -7.01 -19.53 -9.73
CA LEU A 89 -6.34 -20.01 -8.52
C LEU A 89 -5.81 -21.41 -8.76
#